data_AF-A0A0H3CD44-F1
#
_entry.id   AF-A0A0H3CD44-F1
#
_cell.length_a   1.000
_cell.length_b   1.000
_cell.length_c   1.000
_cell.angle_alpha   90.00
_cell.angle_beta   90.00
_cell.angle_gamma   90.00
#
_symmetry.space_group_name_H-M   'P 1'
#
loop_
_entity.id
_entity.type
_entity.pdbx_description
1 polymer ?
#
loop_
_entity_poly.entity_id
_entity_poly.type
_entity_poly.pdbx_seq_one_letter_code
_entity_poly.pdbx_strand_id
1 'polypeptide(L)'
;MKAVLLLGAVAAVALISVPAVADNQNQGDQGQQGVQYGPAYEAPRRGDRAVDDGRPPNLHRQCFNGKSIAGVNRSGAQTVYLQSQQGGIYQMRLTGACDGLNNAEKLTVRANGSDLICSGDSAELIARISATAKRCHVTGVRRLTTQEVSVLASAAR
;
A
#
# COMPACT_ATOMS: atom_id res chain seq x y z
N MET A 1 14.57 -60.11 14.49
CA MET A 1 13.39 -60.26 13.63
C MET A 1 13.66 -59.48 12.35
N LYS A 2 13.59 -60.16 11.20
CA LYS A 2 13.81 -59.64 9.85
C LYS A 2 12.58 -58.85 9.38
N ALA A 3 12.80 -57.77 8.63
CA ALA A 3 11.92 -57.39 7.53
C ALA A 3 12.76 -56.66 6.46
N VAL A 4 12.93 -57.33 5.32
CA VAL A 4 13.47 -56.84 4.05
C VAL A 4 12.32 -56.93 3.05
N LEU A 5 12.11 -55.88 2.26
CA LEU A 5 11.32 -55.81 1.00
C LEU A 5 11.77 -54.49 0.35
N LEU A 6 12.76 -54.42 -0.55
CA LEU A 6 12.95 -54.92 -1.92
C LEU A 6 11.92 -54.45 -2.98
N LEU A 7 12.49 -53.73 -3.96
CA LEU A 7 12.25 -53.73 -5.42
C LEU A 7 11.10 -52.91 -6.03
N GLY A 8 11.45 -52.15 -7.08
CA GLY A 8 10.51 -51.79 -8.15
C GLY A 8 10.89 -50.54 -8.96
N ALA A 9 11.69 -50.72 -10.01
CA ALA A 9 12.06 -49.69 -11.00
C ALA A 9 10.98 -49.49 -12.08
N VAL A 10 10.86 -48.30 -12.70
CA VAL A 10 10.52 -48.14 -14.14
C VAL A 10 11.13 -46.86 -14.71
N ALA A 11 11.61 -46.98 -15.95
CA ALA A 11 12.35 -46.03 -16.76
C ALA A 11 11.48 -45.03 -17.58
N ALA A 12 12.12 -43.91 -17.94
CA ALA A 12 12.15 -43.16 -19.22
C ALA A 12 10.86 -42.81 -20.01
N VAL A 13 11.06 -41.86 -20.95
CA VAL A 13 10.18 -41.40 -22.06
C VAL A 13 9.30 -40.19 -21.68
N ALA A 14 9.19 -39.07 -22.41
CA ALA A 14 9.56 -38.68 -23.78
C ALA A 14 9.84 -37.15 -23.86
N LEU A 15 10.70 -36.76 -24.81
CA LEU A 15 10.75 -35.43 -25.40
C LEU A 15 9.49 -35.20 -26.24
N ILE A 16 8.83 -34.05 -26.09
CA ILE A 16 7.77 -33.62 -26.99
C ILE A 16 8.04 -32.18 -27.42
N SER A 17 8.42 -32.04 -28.68
CA SER A 17 8.49 -30.79 -29.44
C SER A 17 7.08 -30.24 -29.68
N VAL A 18 6.88 -28.95 -29.43
CA VAL A 18 5.61 -28.26 -29.73
C VAL A 18 5.75 -27.57 -31.10
N PRO A 19 4.93 -27.91 -32.12
CA PRO A 19 4.79 -27.06 -33.28
C PRO A 19 3.90 -25.87 -32.92
N ALA A 20 4.35 -24.68 -33.31
CA ALA A 20 3.50 -23.50 -33.38
C ALA A 20 2.42 -23.74 -34.44
N VAL A 21 1.15 -23.72 -34.04
CA VAL A 21 0.03 -23.55 -34.96
C VAL A 21 -0.91 -22.51 -34.37
N ALA A 22 -0.98 -21.38 -35.05
CA ALA A 22 -2.05 -20.44 -34.90
C ALA A 22 -3.27 -21.06 -35.60
N ASP A 23 -4.35 -21.30 -34.87
CA ASP A 23 -5.64 -21.55 -35.49
C ASP A 23 -6.73 -20.79 -34.74
N ASN A 24 -7.49 -20.06 -35.55
CA ASN A 24 -8.37 -18.98 -35.20
C ASN A 24 -9.79 -19.54 -35.25
N GLN A 25 -10.23 -20.21 -34.18
CA GLN A 25 -11.59 -20.74 -34.08
C GLN A 25 -12.45 -19.85 -33.19
N ASN A 26 -13.17 -18.96 -33.87
CA ASN A 26 -14.35 -18.29 -33.37
C ASN A 26 -15.49 -19.30 -33.32
N GLN A 27 -15.85 -19.76 -32.12
CA GLN A 27 -17.02 -20.61 -31.91
C GLN A 27 -17.79 -20.07 -30.71
N GLY A 28 -18.86 -19.35 -31.01
CA GLY A 28 -19.79 -18.84 -30.01
C GLY A 28 -20.65 -19.96 -29.45
N ASP A 29 -21.03 -19.82 -28.18
CA ASP A 29 -22.38 -20.15 -27.72
C ASP A 29 -22.64 -19.49 -26.36
N GLN A 30 -23.91 -19.48 -26.01
CA GLN A 30 -24.60 -18.56 -25.15
C GLN A 30 -24.52 -18.99 -23.68
N GLY A 31 -24.50 -18.00 -22.79
CA GLY A 31 -24.62 -18.20 -21.35
C GLY A 31 -25.04 -16.90 -20.69
N GLN A 32 -26.34 -16.75 -20.47
CA GLN A 32 -26.95 -15.68 -19.69
C GLN A 32 -26.38 -15.68 -18.26
N GLN A 33 -26.18 -14.51 -17.63
CA GLN A 33 -26.62 -14.22 -16.24
C GLN A 33 -26.12 -12.87 -15.69
N GLY A 34 -27.07 -12.01 -15.29
CA GLY A 34 -27.02 -11.29 -14.02
C GLY A 34 -26.29 -9.93 -13.95
N VAL A 35 -27.07 -8.84 -14.01
CA VAL A 35 -26.85 -7.51 -13.38
C VAL A 35 -25.39 -7.05 -13.17
N GLN A 36 -24.86 -6.32 -14.17
CA GLN A 36 -23.55 -5.66 -14.12
C GLN A 36 -23.68 -4.27 -13.44
N TYR A 37 -23.19 -4.14 -12.22
CA TYR A 37 -22.89 -2.85 -11.58
C TYR A 37 -21.60 -2.27 -12.18
N GLY A 38 -21.71 -1.10 -12.82
CA GLY A 38 -20.59 -0.28 -13.28
C GLY A 38 -20.74 0.12 -14.74
N PRO A 39 -20.60 1.42 -15.11
CA PRO A 39 -20.70 1.83 -16.49
C PRO A 39 -19.66 1.10 -17.33
N ALA A 40 -20.11 0.64 -18.49
CA ALA A 40 -19.25 0.10 -19.51
C ALA A 40 -18.12 1.09 -19.77
N TYR A 41 -16.90 0.58 -19.81
CA TYR A 41 -15.79 1.26 -20.48
C TYR A 41 -16.18 1.36 -21.95
N GLU A 42 -16.90 2.41 -22.33
CA GLU A 42 -17.11 2.72 -23.73
C GLU A 42 -15.74 2.94 -24.36
N ALA A 43 -15.38 2.07 -25.32
CA ALA A 43 -14.13 2.20 -26.06
C ALA A 43 -14.08 3.59 -26.71
N PRO A 44 -12.96 4.34 -26.60
CA PRO A 44 -12.87 5.68 -27.13
C PRO A 44 -13.06 5.67 -28.65
N ARG A 45 -13.95 6.52 -29.14
CA ARG A 45 -14.16 6.72 -30.58
C ARG A 45 -12.87 7.31 -31.16
N ARG A 46 -12.45 6.86 -32.35
CA ARG A 46 -11.30 7.39 -33.10
C ARG A 46 -11.44 8.92 -33.22
N GLY A 47 -10.73 9.67 -32.38
CA GLY A 47 -10.75 11.13 -32.43
C GLY A 47 -10.19 11.83 -31.19
N ASP A 48 -10.27 11.20 -30.02
CA ASP A 48 -9.91 11.86 -28.77
C ASP A 48 -8.44 11.61 -28.45
N ARG A 49 -7.56 12.56 -28.81
CA ARG A 49 -6.17 12.54 -28.34
C ARG A 49 -6.20 12.71 -26.83
N ALA A 50 -6.00 11.62 -26.11
CA ALA A 50 -5.70 11.65 -24.69
C ALA A 50 -4.57 12.65 -24.46
N VAL A 51 -4.83 13.68 -23.65
CA VAL A 51 -3.78 14.54 -23.11
C VAL A 51 -2.98 13.65 -22.17
N ASP A 52 -1.86 13.14 -22.65
CA ASP A 52 -0.81 12.56 -21.84
C ASP A 52 -0.21 13.72 -21.01
N ASP A 53 -0.76 13.99 -19.83
CA ASP A 53 -0.26 15.02 -18.91
C ASP A 53 0.97 14.54 -18.11
N GLY A 54 1.54 13.39 -18.49
CA GLY A 54 2.66 12.76 -17.82
C GLY A 54 2.38 12.37 -16.36
N ARG A 55 1.13 12.47 -15.88
CA ARG A 55 0.79 12.06 -14.52
C ARG A 55 0.75 10.53 -14.49
N PRO A 56 1.57 9.88 -13.64
CA PRO A 56 1.62 8.42 -13.62
C PRO A 56 0.21 7.86 -13.37
N PRO A 57 -0.17 6.77 -14.06
CA PRO A 57 -1.45 6.10 -13.83
C PRO A 57 -1.53 5.82 -12.33
N ASN A 58 -2.65 6.17 -11.70
CA ASN A 58 -2.84 6.16 -10.24
C ASN A 58 -2.37 4.85 -9.61
N LEU A 59 -1.07 4.76 -9.28
CA LEU A 59 -0.51 3.81 -8.35
C LEU A 59 -1.22 4.17 -7.05
N HIS A 60 -2.22 3.37 -6.68
CA HIS A 60 -3.09 3.58 -5.53
C HIS A 60 -2.25 4.09 -4.36
N ARG A 61 -2.28 5.41 -4.12
CA ARG A 61 -1.46 6.02 -3.09
C ARG A 61 -1.87 5.36 -1.79
N GLN A 62 -0.90 4.86 -1.04
CA GLN A 62 -1.20 4.20 0.22
C GLN A 62 -1.60 5.27 1.21
N CYS A 63 -2.87 5.25 1.59
CA CYS A 63 -3.48 6.24 2.45
C CYS A 63 -3.94 5.64 3.79
N PHE A 64 -4.05 6.49 4.80
CA PHE A 64 -4.62 6.16 6.10
C PHE A 64 -5.48 7.30 6.63
N ASN A 65 -6.32 7.00 7.62
CA ASN A 65 -7.12 8.01 8.30
C ASN A 65 -6.33 8.62 9.47
N GLY A 66 -5.98 9.90 9.37
CA GLY A 66 -5.22 10.67 10.35
C GLY A 66 -5.95 10.96 11.66
N LYS A 67 -7.26 10.68 11.77
CA LYS A 67 -7.99 10.67 13.06
C LYS A 67 -7.89 9.33 13.79
N SER A 68 -7.56 8.26 13.07
CA SER A 68 -7.59 6.88 13.57
C SER A 68 -6.17 6.30 13.62
N ILE A 69 -5.43 6.69 14.65
CA ILE A 69 -4.04 6.32 14.87
C ILE A 69 -3.96 5.32 16.02
N ALA A 70 -3.27 4.20 15.80
CA ALA A 70 -3.07 3.14 16.80
C ALA A 70 -1.87 3.43 17.70
N GLY A 71 -0.82 4.01 17.14
CA GLY A 71 0.42 4.27 17.86
C GLY A 71 1.31 5.27 17.13
N VAL A 72 2.19 5.91 17.90
CA VAL A 72 3.18 6.85 17.37
C VAL A 72 4.51 6.63 18.09
N ASN A 73 5.59 6.62 17.33
CA ASN A 73 6.96 6.55 17.83
C ASN A 73 7.79 7.65 17.16
N ARG A 74 8.83 8.15 17.83
CA ARG A 74 9.72 9.18 17.30
C ARG A 74 11.13 8.66 17.20
N SER A 75 11.82 9.06 16.13
CA SER A 75 13.26 8.88 15.99
C SER A 75 13.91 10.24 15.78
N GLY A 76 14.58 10.72 16.83
CA GLY A 76 15.16 12.06 16.86
C GLY A 76 14.11 13.19 16.78
N ALA A 77 14.56 14.37 16.36
CA ALA A 77 13.73 15.58 16.36
C ALA A 77 12.70 15.63 15.21
N GLN A 78 13.04 15.05 14.05
CA GLN A 78 12.33 15.28 12.78
C GLN A 78 11.65 14.03 12.20
N THR A 79 11.83 12.84 12.76
CA THR A 79 11.20 11.62 12.23
C THR A 79 10.14 11.11 13.17
N VAL A 80 8.95 10.86 12.63
CA VAL A 80 7.82 10.27 13.34
C VAL A 80 7.36 9.03 12.59
N TYR A 81 7.23 7.91 13.30
CA TYR A 81 6.59 6.70 12.80
C TYR A 81 5.19 6.62 13.37
N LEU A 82 4.20 6.51 12.49
CA LEU A 82 2.80 6.44 12.84
C LEU A 82 2.24 5.09 12.42
N GLN A 83 1.61 4.39 13.35
CA GLN A 83 0.85 3.19 13.07
C GLN A 83 -0.62 3.56 12.90
N SER A 84 -1.16 3.30 11.72
CA SER A 84 -2.60 3.43 11.45
C SER A 84 -3.39 2.32 12.16
N GLN A 85 -4.67 2.55 12.43
CA GLN A 85 -5.56 1.50 12.95
C GLN A 85 -5.71 0.29 12.00
N GLN A 86 -5.39 0.46 10.72
CA GLN A 86 -5.38 -0.61 9.71
C GLN A 86 -4.04 -1.39 9.69
N GLY A 87 -3.13 -1.10 10.63
CA GLY A 87 -1.87 -1.81 10.81
C GLY A 87 -0.70 -1.32 9.96
N GLY A 88 -0.93 -0.44 8.97
CA GLY A 88 0.15 0.16 8.19
C GLY A 88 0.99 1.13 9.03
N ILE A 89 2.31 1.04 8.91
CA ILE A 89 3.26 1.98 9.53
C ILE A 89 3.72 3.00 8.49
N TYR A 90 3.69 4.27 8.86
CA TYR A 90 4.04 5.40 8.02
C TYR A 90 5.15 6.20 8.68
N GLN A 91 6.21 6.46 7.93
CA GLN A 91 7.22 7.44 8.29
C GLN A 91 6.76 8.82 7.83
N MET A 92 6.88 9.79 8.73
CA MET A 92 6.63 11.20 8.49
C MET A 92 7.88 12.00 8.82
N ARG A 93 8.23 12.92 7.94
CA ARG A 93 9.35 13.85 8.14
C ARG A 93 8.84 15.23 8.50
N LEU A 94 9.26 15.75 9.64
CA LEU A 94 8.93 17.09 10.10
C LEU A 94 9.90 18.13 9.53
N THR A 95 9.46 19.37 9.39
CA THR A 95 10.35 20.50 9.05
C THR A 95 11.38 20.78 10.14
N GLY A 96 11.01 20.58 11.41
CA GLY A 96 11.86 20.89 12.56
C GLY A 96 11.44 20.10 13.80
N ALA A 97 12.10 20.42 14.92
CA ALA A 97 11.70 19.88 16.21
C ALA A 97 10.26 20.28 16.54
N CYS A 98 9.46 19.31 16.97
CA CYS A 98 8.09 19.52 17.41
C CYS A 98 8.00 19.13 18.88
N ASP A 99 8.18 20.11 19.76
CA ASP A 99 8.27 19.89 21.22
C ASP A 99 6.96 19.35 21.80
N GLY A 100 5.84 19.64 21.13
CA GLY A 100 4.52 19.21 21.55
C GLY A 100 4.28 17.69 21.49
N LEU A 101 5.09 16.93 20.76
CA LEU A 101 4.84 15.49 20.56
C LEU A 101 5.16 14.64 21.78
N ASN A 102 6.13 15.05 22.61
CA ASN A 102 6.56 14.24 23.76
C ASN A 102 5.51 14.22 24.88
N ASN A 103 4.67 15.26 24.94
CA ASN A 103 3.65 15.45 25.96
C ASN A 103 2.24 15.32 25.38
N ALA A 104 2.11 14.76 24.17
CA ALA A 104 0.84 14.68 23.49
C ALA A 104 -0.05 13.58 24.11
N GLU A 105 -1.24 13.96 24.57
CA GLU A 105 -2.28 13.03 25.03
C GLU A 105 -3.00 12.38 23.84
N LYS A 106 -3.10 13.11 22.73
CA LYS A 106 -3.71 12.64 21.48
C LYS A 106 -3.00 13.25 20.29
N LEU A 107 -2.82 12.44 19.25
CA LEU A 107 -2.28 12.87 17.96
C LEU A 107 -3.32 12.69 16.87
N THR A 108 -3.34 13.63 15.93
CA THR A 108 -4.08 13.52 14.67
C THR A 108 -3.25 14.10 13.54
N VAL A 109 -3.43 13.60 12.32
CA VAL A 109 -2.76 14.10 11.12
C VAL A 109 -3.80 14.65 10.16
N ARG A 110 -3.52 15.79 9.53
CA ARG A 110 -4.39 16.41 8.53
C ARG A 110 -3.59 16.85 7.31
N ALA A 111 -4.05 16.54 6.11
CA ALA A 111 -3.43 16.96 4.86
C ALA A 111 -4.44 17.77 4.07
N ASN A 112 -4.12 19.02 3.72
CA ASN A 112 -4.96 19.88 2.90
C ASN A 112 -6.43 19.97 3.35
N GLY A 113 -6.67 20.04 4.67
CA GLY A 113 -8.02 20.06 5.24
C GLY A 113 -8.74 18.71 5.29
N SER A 114 -8.13 17.63 4.81
CA SER A 114 -8.64 16.25 4.87
C SER A 114 -7.97 15.44 5.98
N ASP A 115 -8.71 14.49 6.54
CA ASP A 115 -8.17 13.48 7.47
C ASP A 115 -7.63 12.25 6.71
N LEU A 116 -7.84 12.16 5.39
CA LEU A 116 -7.25 11.09 4.58
C LEU A 116 -5.84 11.53 4.15
N ILE A 117 -4.83 10.80 4.62
CA ILE A 117 -3.42 11.13 4.41
C ILE A 117 -2.79 10.06 3.54
N CYS A 118 -2.19 10.46 2.43
CA CYS A 118 -1.61 9.57 1.44
C CYS A 118 -0.08 9.70 1.38
N SER A 119 0.59 8.63 0.98
CA SER A 119 2.05 8.65 0.78
C SER A 119 2.42 9.70 -0.28
N GLY A 120 3.37 10.58 0.05
CA GLY A 120 3.78 11.75 -0.74
C GLY A 120 3.14 13.07 -0.32
N ASP A 121 2.15 13.05 0.59
CA ASP A 121 1.51 14.29 1.04
C ASP A 121 2.42 15.09 1.99
N SER A 122 2.27 16.41 1.95
CA SER A 122 2.60 17.28 3.07
C SER A 122 1.39 17.39 3.99
N ALA A 123 1.63 17.46 5.30
CA ALA A 123 0.56 17.39 6.29
C ALA A 123 0.87 18.26 7.52
N GLU A 124 -0.13 18.42 8.38
CA GLU A 124 0.02 18.93 9.74
C GLU A 124 -0.18 17.78 10.73
N LEU A 125 0.83 17.54 11.56
CA LEU A 125 0.70 16.70 12.74
C LEU A 125 0.22 17.58 13.89
N ILE A 126 -0.94 17.25 14.45
CA ILE A 126 -1.61 18.01 15.50
C ILE A 126 -1.51 17.22 16.81
N ALA A 127 -0.71 17.73 17.73
CA ALA A 127 -0.53 17.23 19.09
C ALA A 127 -1.46 17.95 20.05
N ARG A 128 -2.39 17.22 20.67
CA ARG A 128 -3.23 17.72 21.76
C ARG A 128 -2.46 17.54 23.07
N ILE A 129 -2.24 18.65 23.76
CA ILE A 129 -1.51 18.74 25.04
C ILE A 129 -2.45 19.45 26.01
N SER A 130 -3.17 18.65 26.80
CA SER A 130 -4.21 19.13 27.71
C SER A 130 -5.22 20.04 26.97
N ALA A 131 -5.38 21.31 27.39
CA ALA A 131 -6.31 22.25 26.76
C ALA A 131 -5.80 22.86 25.44
N THR A 132 -4.53 22.62 25.06
CA THR A 132 -3.89 23.26 23.89
C THR A 132 -3.61 22.26 22.77
N ALA A 133 -3.49 22.76 21.53
CA ALA A 133 -2.98 21.98 20.41
C ALA A 133 -1.70 22.61 19.86
N LYS A 134 -0.68 21.79 19.59
CA LYS A 134 0.52 22.18 18.84
C LYS A 134 0.46 21.55 17.46
N ARG A 135 0.77 22.34 16.44
CA ARG A 135 0.78 21.92 15.04
C ARG A 135 2.20 21.89 14.52
N CYS A 136 2.54 20.82 13.82
CA CYS A 136 3.88 20.60 13.31
C CYS A 136 3.81 20.20 11.84
N HIS A 137 4.60 20.88 11.04
CA HIS A 137 4.57 20.71 9.60
C HIS A 137 5.33 19.43 9.20
N VAL A 138 4.67 18.62 8.39
CA VAL A 138 5.19 17.38 7.81
C VAL A 138 5.48 17.65 6.34
N THR A 139 6.73 17.47 5.93
CA THR A 139 7.16 17.68 4.53
C THR A 139 6.94 16.46 3.66
N GLY A 140 6.83 15.27 4.25
CA GLY A 140 6.57 14.05 3.49
C GLY A 140 6.06 12.91 4.35
N VAL A 141 5.16 12.14 3.76
CA VAL A 141 4.57 10.91 4.32
C VAL A 141 4.96 9.73 3.43
N ARG A 142 5.37 8.62 4.04
CA ARG A 142 5.72 7.40 3.31
C ARG A 142 5.30 6.18 4.12
N ARG A 143 4.66 5.20 3.50
CA ARG A 143 4.47 3.90 4.13
C ARG A 143 5.77 3.12 4.18
N LEU A 144 6.01 2.44 5.28
CA LEU A 144 7.11 1.49 5.41
C LEU A 144 6.72 0.12 4.86
N THR A 145 7.71 -0.56 4.31
CA THR A 145 7.59 -1.96 3.90
C THR A 145 7.70 -2.88 5.11
N THR A 146 7.25 -4.13 4.98
CA THR A 146 7.39 -5.14 6.03
C THR A 146 8.85 -5.35 6.44
N GLN A 147 9.78 -5.31 5.47
CA GLN A 147 11.21 -5.44 5.75
C GLN A 147 11.73 -4.28 6.60
N GLU A 148 11.35 -3.05 6.27
CA GLU A 148 11.76 -1.86 7.02
C GLU A 148 11.18 -1.86 8.44
N VAL A 149 9.92 -2.27 8.59
CA VAL A 149 9.30 -2.44 9.91
C VAL A 149 10.03 -3.49 10.73
N SER A 150 10.45 -4.60 10.14
CA SER A 150 11.23 -5.64 10.82
C SER A 150 12.57 -5.11 11.34
N VAL A 151 13.29 -4.35 10.50
CA VAL A 151 14.55 -3.70 10.89
C VAL A 151 14.32 -2.74 12.05
N LEU A 152 13.30 -1.88 11.99
CA LEU A 152 12.96 -0.96 13.09
C LEU A 152 12.59 -1.70 14.38
N ALA A 153 11.80 -2.77 14.28
CA ALA A 153 11.41 -3.57 15.44
C ALA A 153 12.61 -4.27 16.08
N SER A 154 13.59 -4.72 15.29
CA SER A 154 14.81 -5.33 15.81
C SER A 154 15.74 -4.33 16.51
N ALA A 155 15.76 -3.07 16.06
CA ALA A 155 16.58 -2.01 16.65
C ALA A 155 15.98 -1.42 17.94
N ALA A 156 14.69 -1.63 18.19
CA ALA A 156 13.98 -1.15 19.37
C ALA A 156 13.95 -2.16 20.53
N ARG A 157 14.50 -3.37 20.33
CA ARG A 157 14.64 -4.42 21.34
C ARG A 157 15.99 -4.33 22.02
#